data_AF-S2DFL8-F1
#
_entry.id   AF-S2DFL8-F1
#
_cell.length_a   1.000
_cell.length_b   1.000
_cell.length_c   1.000
_cell.angle_alpha   90.00
_cell.angle_beta   90.00
_cell.angle_gamma   90.00
#
_symmetry.space_group_name_H-M   'P 1'
#
loop_
_entity.id
_entity.type
_entity.pdbx_description
1 polymer ?
#
loop_
_entity_poly.entity_id
_entity_poly.type
_entity_poly.pdbx_seq_one_letter_code
_entity_poly.pdbx_strand_id
1 'polypeptide(L)'
;MVRPKYPDPISDRSLVKEVLFLVNNLFKKFSELGYFLRGGIDYGWMLDEKDLALGNPLATAYQIESKYAIYPRIVISEAFKDLLEEEGVDFVNLIRRKCEIYYINPFYSVVQSGDKIEYFKEYKKLLEKTIKGNQKKEQVYIKYEWLVREFNWFLGQYTKFAGLIEPDIELESDEIKRIKRLKIKIS
;
A
#
# COMPACT_ATOMS: atom_id res chain seq x y z
N MET A 1 3.44 31.30 20.46
CA MET A 1 4.06 30.12 21.12
C MET A 1 4.91 29.43 20.05
N VAL A 2 6.23 29.61 20.08
CA VAL A 2 7.14 29.00 19.11
C VAL A 2 7.31 27.55 19.55
N ARG A 3 6.91 26.57 18.72
CA ARG A 3 7.18 25.16 19.01
C ARG A 3 8.71 25.00 19.10
N PRO A 4 9.26 24.28 20.10
CA PRO A 4 10.68 23.98 20.12
C PRO A 4 11.06 23.33 18.78
N LYS A 5 12.09 23.85 18.13
CA LYS A 5 12.64 23.27 16.91
C LYS A 5 13.49 22.08 17.33
N TYR A 6 12.84 20.95 17.57
CA TYR A 6 13.56 19.70 17.74
C TYR A 6 14.35 19.40 16.47
N PRO A 7 15.51 18.72 16.57
CA PRO A 7 16.19 18.22 15.38
C PRO A 7 15.26 17.32 14.56
N ASP A 8 15.71 16.95 13.37
CA ASP A 8 15.00 15.98 12.57
C ASP A 8 15.04 14.59 13.24
N PRO A 9 13.90 13.95 13.54
CA PRO A 9 13.93 12.64 14.20
C PRO A 9 14.54 11.52 13.34
N ILE A 10 14.67 11.71 12.03
CA ILE A 10 15.36 10.77 11.14
C ILE A 10 16.82 11.20 10.96
N SER A 11 17.74 10.37 11.43
CA SER A 11 19.18 10.53 11.19
C SER A 11 19.63 10.04 9.81
N ASP A 12 18.88 9.10 9.21
CA ASP A 12 19.15 8.54 7.88
C ASP A 12 17.85 8.48 7.06
N ARG A 13 17.74 9.40 6.10
CA ARG A 13 16.54 9.54 5.28
C ARG A 13 16.31 8.39 4.30
N SER A 14 17.33 7.58 4.01
CA SER A 14 17.17 6.39 3.17
C SER A 14 16.18 5.37 3.78
N LEU A 15 16.09 5.35 5.11
CA LEU A 15 15.18 4.49 5.87
C LEU A 15 13.70 4.72 5.51
N VAL A 16 13.33 5.92 5.07
CA VAL A 16 11.93 6.24 4.73
C VAL A 16 11.43 5.39 3.56
N LYS A 17 12.26 5.24 2.53
CA LYS A 17 11.96 4.37 1.38
C LYS A 17 11.95 2.91 1.80
N GLU A 18 12.91 2.50 2.63
CA GLU A 18 13.00 1.12 3.13
C GLU A 18 11.76 0.70 3.92
N VAL A 19 11.22 1.57 4.77
CA VAL A 19 9.97 1.31 5.51
C VAL A 19 8.81 1.05 4.55
N LEU A 20 8.68 1.85 3.47
CA LEU A 20 7.63 1.63 2.47
C LEU A 20 7.76 0.26 1.79
N PHE A 21 8.96 -0.11 1.36
CA PHE A 21 9.21 -1.42 0.75
C PHE A 21 8.97 -2.57 1.72
N LEU A 22 9.42 -2.42 2.97
CA LEU A 22 9.22 -3.41 4.02
C LEU A 22 7.74 -3.63 4.31
N VAL A 23 6.96 -2.56 4.44
CA VAL A 23 5.52 -2.64 4.67
C VAL A 23 4.79 -3.25 3.46
N ASN A 24 5.19 -2.91 2.23
CA ASN A 24 4.61 -3.52 1.03
C ASN A 24 4.88 -5.02 0.97
N ASN A 25 6.11 -5.43 1.29
CA ASN A 25 6.51 -6.83 1.36
C ASN A 25 5.80 -7.60 2.46
N LEU A 26 5.59 -6.97 3.61
CA LEU A 26 4.78 -7.52 4.67
C LEU A 26 3.34 -7.74 4.19
N PHE A 27 2.75 -6.73 3.52
CA PHE A 27 1.42 -6.86 2.93
C PHE A 27 1.35 -8.03 1.95
N LYS A 28 2.30 -8.16 1.02
CA LYS A 28 2.38 -9.28 0.07
C LYS A 28 2.41 -10.63 0.79
N LYS A 29 3.33 -10.82 1.74
CA LYS A 29 3.49 -12.09 2.48
C LYS A 29 2.24 -12.47 3.24
N PHE A 30 1.58 -11.51 3.90
CA PHE A 30 0.31 -11.77 4.58
C PHE A 30 -0.82 -12.07 3.59
N SER A 31 -0.88 -11.38 2.45
CA SER A 31 -1.86 -11.65 1.40
C SER A 31 -1.75 -13.06 0.84
N GLU A 32 -0.52 -13.58 0.65
CA GLU A 32 -0.26 -14.97 0.24
C GLU A 32 -0.82 -16.00 1.24
N LEU A 33 -0.85 -15.64 2.53
CA LEU A 33 -1.48 -16.43 3.59
C LEU A 33 -3.01 -16.21 3.70
N GLY A 34 -3.57 -15.33 2.87
CA GLY A 34 -4.99 -14.97 2.86
C GLY A 34 -5.38 -13.84 3.83
N TYR A 35 -4.39 -13.15 4.41
CA TYR A 35 -4.60 -12.02 5.32
C TYR A 35 -4.28 -10.70 4.64
N PHE A 36 -5.27 -9.84 4.49
CA PHE A 36 -5.06 -8.51 3.90
C PHE A 36 -4.95 -7.47 5.00
N LEU A 37 -3.81 -6.79 5.06
CA LEU A 37 -3.47 -5.91 6.17
C LEU A 37 -4.23 -4.57 6.11
N ARG A 38 -4.39 -3.96 7.28
CA ARG A 38 -4.77 -2.55 7.44
C ARG A 38 -3.84 -1.91 8.45
N GLY A 39 -3.61 -0.61 8.33
CA GLY A 39 -2.65 0.07 9.19
C GLY A 39 -2.62 1.58 8.98
N GLY A 40 -1.94 2.25 9.90
CA GLY A 40 -1.54 3.64 9.79
C GLY A 40 -0.04 3.78 9.93
N ILE A 41 0.59 4.65 9.14
CA ILE A 41 1.98 5.07 9.31
C ILE A 41 1.97 6.56 9.62
N ASP A 42 2.69 6.94 10.65
CA ASP A 42 3.01 8.32 10.96
C ASP A 42 4.51 8.44 11.29
N TYR A 43 4.99 9.67 11.33
CA TYR A 43 6.37 10.01 11.63
C TYR A 43 6.46 11.18 12.59
N GLY A 44 7.45 11.10 13.49
CA GLY A 44 7.84 12.19 14.36
C GLY A 44 8.54 11.68 15.61
N TRP A 45 8.70 12.59 16.58
CA TRP A 45 9.34 12.30 17.86
C TRP A 45 8.52 11.33 18.71
N MET A 46 9.21 10.30 19.22
CA MET A 46 8.70 9.37 20.21
C MET A 46 9.72 9.23 21.34
N LEU A 47 9.22 9.11 22.57
CA LEU A 47 9.96 8.54 23.68
C LEU A 47 9.95 7.02 23.47
N ASP A 48 11.13 6.44 23.34
CA ASP A 48 11.33 5.01 23.19
C ASP A 48 12.21 4.51 24.35
N GLU A 49 11.55 4.00 25.38
CA GLU A 49 12.18 3.30 26.50
C GLU A 49 11.85 1.81 26.43
N LYS A 50 12.64 0.98 27.12
CA LYS A 50 12.60 -0.50 27.02
C LYS A 50 11.19 -1.11 27.01
N ASP A 51 10.26 -0.57 27.81
CA ASP A 51 8.90 -1.09 27.96
C ASP A 51 7.83 -0.01 27.63
N LEU A 52 8.23 1.12 27.03
CA LEU A 52 7.36 2.27 26.83
C LEU A 52 7.69 3.02 25.55
N ALA A 53 6.77 2.97 24.58
CA ALA A 53 6.77 3.83 23.40
C ALA A 53 5.65 4.87 23.54
N LEU A 54 5.99 6.15 23.61
CA LEU A 54 5.03 7.25 23.69
C LEU A 54 5.36 8.35 22.69
N GLY A 55 4.37 8.76 21.93
CA GLY A 55 4.50 9.92 21.06
C GLY A 55 3.23 10.18 20.28
N ASN A 56 3.10 11.42 19.81
CA ASN A 56 2.03 11.77 18.89
C ASN A 56 1.99 10.86 17.66
N PRO A 57 3.12 10.43 17.06
CA PRO A 57 3.08 9.54 15.89
C PRO A 57 2.37 8.22 16.17
N LEU A 58 2.61 7.59 17.32
CA LEU A 58 1.93 6.35 17.70
C LEU A 58 0.42 6.56 17.85
N ALA A 59 0.01 7.65 18.51
CA ALA A 59 -1.40 7.99 18.67
C ALA A 59 -2.08 8.30 17.33
N THR A 60 -1.42 9.03 16.44
CA THR A 60 -1.91 9.33 15.09
C THR A 60 -2.04 8.05 14.26
N ALA A 61 -1.01 7.20 14.24
CA ALA A 61 -1.03 5.93 13.50
C ALA A 61 -2.19 5.04 13.96
N TYR A 62 -2.42 4.96 15.27
CA TYR A 62 -3.57 4.25 15.84
C TYR A 62 -4.92 4.86 15.41
N GLN A 63 -5.06 6.18 15.43
CA GLN A 63 -6.26 6.86 14.95
C GLN A 63 -6.48 6.63 13.46
N ILE A 64 -5.41 6.63 12.66
CA ILE A 64 -5.46 6.34 11.24
C ILE A 64 -5.96 4.93 10.98
N GLU A 65 -5.39 3.92 11.64
CA GLU A 65 -5.83 2.54 11.51
C GLU A 65 -7.32 2.40 11.88
N SER A 66 -7.72 3.01 13.01
CA SER A 66 -9.05 2.85 13.58
C SER A 66 -10.15 3.58 12.81
N LYS A 67 -9.85 4.76 12.25
CA LYS A 67 -10.85 5.66 11.64
C LYS A 67 -10.79 5.73 10.12
N TYR A 68 -9.59 5.64 9.52
CA TYR A 68 -9.40 5.92 8.09
C TYR A 68 -9.01 4.68 7.28
N ALA A 69 -8.32 3.71 7.87
CA ALA A 69 -7.97 2.42 7.25
C ALA A 69 -9.13 1.38 7.35
N ILE A 70 -10.34 1.79 6.99
CA ILE A 70 -11.56 0.94 7.02
C ILE A 70 -11.44 -0.25 6.06
N TYR A 71 -10.68 -0.06 4.97
CA TYR A 71 -10.38 -1.06 3.93
C TYR A 71 -9.00 -1.70 4.14
N PRO A 72 -8.69 -2.85 3.51
CA PRO A 72 -7.39 -3.50 3.61
C PRO A 72 -6.29 -2.70 2.89
N ARG A 73 -5.78 -1.67 3.56
CA ARG A 73 -4.75 -0.75 3.07
C ARG A 73 -3.97 -0.15 4.23
N ILE A 74 -2.75 0.28 3.97
CA ILE A 74 -1.92 1.01 4.93
C ILE A 74 -1.98 2.50 4.59
N VAL A 75 -2.67 3.28 5.42
CA VAL A 75 -2.83 4.73 5.26
C VAL A 75 -1.61 5.44 5.84
N ILE A 76 -1.17 6.51 5.19
CA ILE A 76 -0.08 7.36 5.70
C ILE A 76 -0.65 8.69 6.21
N SER A 77 -0.05 9.24 7.25
CA SER A 77 -0.38 10.58 7.75
C SER A 77 0.08 11.68 6.79
N GLU A 78 -0.39 12.90 7.01
CA GLU A 78 0.13 14.08 6.29
C GLU A 78 1.60 14.31 6.60
N ALA A 79 2.03 14.16 7.86
CA ALA A 79 3.44 14.33 8.24
C ALA A 79 4.36 13.31 7.55
N PHE A 80 3.91 12.06 7.39
CA PHE A 80 4.66 11.06 6.64
C PHE A 80 4.66 11.34 5.13
N LYS A 81 3.54 11.83 4.59
CA LYS A 81 3.46 12.29 3.19
C LYS A 81 4.45 13.43 2.93
N ASP A 82 4.46 14.45 3.77
CA ASP A 82 5.34 15.62 3.59
C ASP A 82 6.81 15.19 3.65
N LEU A 83 7.15 14.27 4.57
CA LEU A 83 8.46 13.64 4.62
C LEU A 83 8.82 12.92 3.29
N LEU A 84 7.88 12.19 2.69
CA LEU A 84 8.13 11.54 1.39
C LEU A 84 8.35 12.55 0.26
N GLU A 85 7.62 13.67 0.28
CA GLU A 85 7.77 14.76 -0.69
C GLU A 85 9.15 15.44 -0.55
N GLU A 86 9.58 15.71 0.68
CA GLU A 86 10.91 16.25 0.98
C GLU A 86 12.04 15.34 0.48
N GLU A 87 11.88 14.03 0.61
CA GLU A 87 12.87 13.03 0.18
C GLU A 87 12.83 12.70 -1.32
N GLY A 88 12.00 13.42 -2.09
CA GLY A 88 11.84 13.20 -3.51
C GLY A 88 11.45 11.76 -3.84
N VAL A 89 10.71 11.09 -2.95
CA VAL A 89 10.20 9.74 -3.23
C VAL A 89 9.19 9.86 -4.36
N ASP A 90 9.47 9.21 -5.49
CA ASP A 90 8.55 9.24 -6.62
C ASP A 90 7.22 8.58 -6.23
N PHE A 91 6.16 9.40 -6.24
CA PHE A 91 4.80 9.01 -5.87
C PHE A 91 4.14 8.11 -6.92
N VAL A 92 4.73 8.00 -8.12
CA VAL A 92 4.08 7.37 -9.27
C VAL A 92 3.86 5.88 -8.98
N ASN A 93 2.63 5.57 -8.56
CA ASN A 93 2.08 4.25 -8.24
C ASN A 93 2.47 3.60 -6.91
N LEU A 94 3.48 4.07 -6.17
CA LEU A 94 3.76 3.55 -4.81
C LEU A 94 2.75 4.06 -3.78
N ILE A 95 2.38 5.35 -3.85
CA ILE A 95 1.38 5.95 -2.99
C ILE A 95 0.12 6.25 -3.81
N ARG A 96 -1.03 5.83 -3.28
CA ARG A 96 -2.35 6.10 -3.82
C ARG A 96 -3.01 7.22 -3.05
N ARG A 97 -3.75 8.06 -3.77
CA ARG A 97 -4.69 9.02 -3.18
C ARG A 97 -6.11 8.64 -3.56
N LYS A 98 -7.03 8.68 -2.60
CA LYS A 98 -8.47 8.62 -2.82
C LYS A 98 -9.15 9.60 -1.88
N CYS A 99 -9.74 10.67 -2.45
CA CYS A 99 -10.16 11.86 -1.71
C CYS A 99 -8.95 12.42 -0.91
N GLU A 100 -9.11 12.63 0.39
CA GLU A 100 -8.07 13.17 1.28
C GLU A 100 -7.25 12.07 1.98
N ILE A 101 -7.34 10.80 1.53
CA ILE A 101 -6.63 9.68 2.13
C ILE A 101 -5.51 9.23 1.21
N TYR A 102 -4.28 9.27 1.74
CA TYR A 102 -3.08 8.73 1.14
C TYR A 102 -2.76 7.35 1.72
N TYR A 103 -2.40 6.39 0.88
CA TYR A 103 -2.10 5.02 1.33
C TYR A 103 -1.11 4.33 0.40
N ILE A 104 -0.37 3.38 0.94
CA ILE A 104 0.55 2.55 0.16
C ILE A 104 -0.25 1.70 -0.83
N ASN A 105 0.16 1.65 -2.09
CA ASN A 105 -0.41 0.76 -3.09
C ASN A 105 -0.13 -0.70 -2.70
N PRO A 106 -1.17 -1.50 -2.38
CA PRO A 106 -1.00 -2.88 -1.90
C PRO A 106 -0.37 -3.85 -2.90
N PHE A 107 -0.28 -3.45 -4.17
CA PHE A 107 0.18 -4.29 -5.27
C PHE A 107 1.54 -3.89 -5.82
N TYR A 108 2.15 -2.82 -5.28
CA TYR A 108 3.43 -2.30 -5.77
C TYR A 108 4.59 -3.28 -5.58
N SER A 109 4.51 -4.25 -4.66
CA SER A 109 5.49 -5.35 -4.55
C SER A 109 5.67 -6.18 -5.83
N VAL A 110 4.82 -6.00 -6.85
CA VAL A 110 5.05 -6.56 -8.19
C VAL A 110 6.42 -6.18 -8.75
N VAL A 111 6.96 -5.00 -8.41
CA VAL A 111 8.26 -4.55 -8.91
C VAL A 111 9.41 -5.44 -8.44
N GLN A 112 9.20 -6.18 -7.35
CA GLN A 112 10.15 -7.16 -6.82
C GLN A 112 9.87 -8.59 -7.29
N SER A 113 8.82 -8.82 -8.07
CA SER A 113 8.49 -10.15 -8.62
C SER A 113 9.34 -10.46 -9.86
N GLY A 114 9.84 -11.69 -9.98
CA GLY A 114 10.49 -12.16 -11.21
C GLY A 114 9.50 -12.42 -12.35
N ASP A 115 8.34 -13.02 -12.06
CA ASP A 115 7.25 -13.22 -13.02
C ASP A 115 6.04 -12.36 -12.62
N LYS A 116 5.78 -11.31 -13.40
CA LYS A 116 4.70 -10.35 -13.13
C LYS A 116 3.33 -10.95 -13.40
N ILE A 117 3.23 -11.79 -14.44
CA ILE A 117 1.97 -12.43 -14.82
C ILE A 117 1.57 -13.44 -13.74
N GLU A 118 2.52 -14.24 -13.28
CA GLU A 118 2.27 -15.20 -12.20
C GLU A 118 1.92 -14.50 -10.89
N TYR A 119 2.64 -13.46 -10.51
CA TYR A 119 2.28 -12.61 -9.37
C TYR A 119 0.82 -12.13 -9.44
N PHE A 120 0.40 -11.58 -10.59
CA PHE A 120 -0.98 -11.11 -10.74
C PHE A 120 -2.01 -12.24 -10.73
N LYS A 121 -1.69 -13.42 -11.27
CA LYS A 121 -2.58 -14.58 -11.23
C LYS A 121 -2.77 -15.09 -9.81
N GLU A 122 -1.71 -15.21 -9.03
CA GLU A 122 -1.77 -15.65 -7.64
C GLU A 122 -2.59 -14.68 -6.81
N TYR A 123 -2.33 -13.38 -6.95
CA TYR A 123 -3.10 -12.34 -6.27
C TYR A 123 -4.59 -12.38 -6.67
N LYS A 124 -4.87 -12.56 -7.96
CA LYS A 124 -6.24 -12.72 -8.47
C LYS A 124 -6.95 -13.88 -7.77
N LYS A 125 -6.33 -15.06 -7.75
CA LYS A 125 -6.88 -16.28 -7.13
C LYS A 125 -7.20 -16.06 -5.65
N LEU A 126 -6.32 -15.39 -4.92
CA LEU A 126 -6.52 -15.05 -3.51
C LEU A 126 -7.71 -14.11 -3.31
N LEU A 127 -7.80 -13.05 -4.12
CA LEU A 127 -8.92 -12.09 -4.07
C LEU A 127 -10.25 -12.75 -4.43
N GLU A 128 -10.31 -13.55 -5.49
CA GLU A 128 -11.52 -14.27 -5.91
C GLU A 128 -12.01 -15.25 -4.84
N LYS A 129 -11.09 -16.02 -4.23
CA LYS A 129 -11.41 -16.89 -3.10
C LYS A 129 -11.99 -16.09 -1.93
N THR A 130 -11.36 -14.96 -1.60
CA THR A 130 -11.70 -14.15 -0.43
C THR A 130 -13.04 -13.44 -0.59
N ILE A 131 -13.29 -12.81 -1.75
CA ILE A 131 -14.56 -12.13 -2.00
C ILE A 131 -15.73 -13.13 -2.07
N LYS A 132 -15.54 -14.28 -2.74
CA LYS A 132 -16.55 -15.35 -2.82
C LYS A 132 -16.91 -15.92 -1.45
N GLY A 133 -15.90 -16.15 -0.60
CA GLY A 133 -16.09 -16.64 0.77
C GLY A 133 -16.85 -15.69 1.69
N ASN A 134 -16.93 -14.41 1.33
CA ASN A 134 -17.55 -13.36 2.15
C ASN A 134 -18.82 -12.74 1.53
N GLN A 135 -19.37 -13.30 0.43
CA GLN A 135 -20.56 -12.77 -0.26
C GLN A 135 -21.78 -12.55 0.65
N LYS A 136 -21.96 -13.40 1.67
CA LYS A 136 -23.09 -13.30 2.61
C LYS A 136 -22.84 -12.33 3.78
N LYS A 137 -21.61 -11.81 3.91
CA LYS A 137 -21.21 -10.88 4.98
C LYS A 137 -20.99 -9.50 4.39
N GLU A 138 -22.07 -8.77 4.15
CA GLU A 138 -22.06 -7.48 3.41
C GLU A 138 -20.93 -6.52 3.84
N GLN A 139 -20.78 -6.31 5.16
CA GLN A 139 -19.75 -5.43 5.73
C GLN A 139 -18.31 -5.89 5.46
N VAL A 140 -18.10 -7.19 5.23
CA VAL A 140 -16.80 -7.77 4.87
C VAL A 140 -16.65 -7.80 3.35
N TYR A 141 -17.72 -8.12 2.63
CA TYR A 141 -17.76 -8.14 1.17
C TYR A 141 -17.35 -6.79 0.59
N ILE A 142 -17.94 -5.68 1.06
CA ILE A 142 -17.64 -4.34 0.54
C ILE A 142 -16.15 -3.97 0.68
N LYS A 143 -15.47 -4.52 1.69
CA LYS A 143 -14.03 -4.29 1.90
C LYS A 143 -13.17 -5.01 0.88
N TYR A 144 -13.52 -6.24 0.56
CA TYR A 144 -12.82 -7.00 -0.48
C TYR A 144 -13.22 -6.56 -1.88
N GLU A 145 -14.46 -6.10 -2.08
CA GLU A 145 -14.87 -5.44 -3.31
C GLU A 145 -14.00 -4.22 -3.58
N TRP A 146 -13.78 -3.36 -2.58
CA TRP A 146 -12.86 -2.22 -2.69
C TRP A 146 -11.47 -2.69 -3.12
N LEU A 147 -10.91 -3.72 -2.49
CA LEU A 147 -9.58 -4.23 -2.81
C LEU A 147 -9.49 -4.81 -4.23
N VAL A 148 -10.55 -5.48 -4.70
CA VAL A 148 -10.66 -5.95 -6.09
C VAL A 148 -10.70 -4.78 -7.07
N ARG A 149 -11.39 -3.69 -6.74
CA ARG A 149 -11.40 -2.48 -7.57
C ARG A 149 -10.01 -1.86 -7.66
N GLU A 150 -9.29 -1.78 -6.55
CA GLU A 150 -7.91 -1.28 -6.54
C GLU A 150 -6.97 -2.20 -7.34
N PHE A 151 -7.12 -3.53 -7.22
CA PHE A 151 -6.37 -4.50 -8.04
C PHE A 151 -6.60 -4.28 -9.54
N ASN A 152 -7.87 -4.22 -9.95
CA ASN A 152 -8.25 -3.99 -11.36
C ASN A 152 -7.74 -2.65 -11.89
N TRP A 153 -7.77 -1.61 -11.06
CA TRP A 153 -7.22 -0.30 -11.38
C TRP A 153 -5.70 -0.41 -11.59
N PHE A 154 -4.99 -1.08 -10.67
CA PHE A 154 -3.54 -1.25 -10.75
C PHE A 154 -3.11 -2.03 -12.00
N LEU A 155 -3.78 -3.12 -12.34
CA LEU A 155 -3.54 -3.82 -13.62
C LEU A 155 -3.70 -2.87 -14.82
N GLY A 156 -4.68 -1.96 -14.75
CA GLY A 156 -4.89 -0.92 -15.76
C GLY A 156 -3.73 0.07 -15.86
N GLN A 157 -3.20 0.54 -14.73
CA GLN A 157 -2.03 1.43 -14.72
C GLN A 157 -0.78 0.70 -15.19
N TYR A 158 -0.54 -0.50 -14.66
CA TYR A 158 0.63 -1.30 -14.97
C TYR A 158 0.74 -1.56 -16.48
N THR A 159 -0.36 -1.92 -17.14
CA THR A 159 -0.36 -2.11 -18.60
C THR A 159 -0.18 -0.85 -19.45
N LYS A 160 -0.33 0.35 -18.86
CA LYS A 160 -0.19 1.63 -19.57
C LYS A 160 1.14 2.32 -19.28
N PHE A 161 1.66 2.10 -18.07
CA PHE A 161 2.74 2.88 -17.48
C PHE A 161 3.79 1.96 -16.85
N ALA A 162 3.96 0.74 -17.35
CA ALA A 162 4.94 -0.22 -16.83
C ALA A 162 6.33 0.41 -16.73
N GLY A 163 6.82 1.05 -17.79
CA GLY A 163 8.11 1.75 -17.80
C GLY A 163 8.22 2.95 -16.85
N LEU A 164 7.10 3.48 -16.33
CA LEU A 164 7.15 4.49 -15.25
C LEU A 164 7.16 3.85 -13.86
N ILE A 165 6.65 2.62 -13.73
CA ILE A 165 6.62 1.87 -12.47
C ILE A 165 7.94 1.11 -12.28
N GLU A 166 8.48 0.59 -13.38
CA GLU A 166 9.70 -0.20 -13.50
C GLU A 166 10.45 0.29 -14.74
N PRO A 167 11.42 1.22 -14.61
CA PRO A 167 12.11 1.86 -15.72
C PRO A 167 12.70 0.93 -16.79
N ASP A 168 13.09 -0.28 -16.37
CA ASP A 168 13.71 -1.28 -17.25
C ASP A 168 12.71 -2.27 -17.85
N ILE A 169 11.41 -2.07 -17.65
CA ILE A 169 10.35 -2.92 -18.20
C ILE A 169 9.69 -2.28 -19.42
N GLU A 170 9.68 -3.05 -20.50
CA GLU A 170 8.78 -2.86 -21.62
C GLU A 170 7.88 -4.10 -21.75
N LEU A 171 6.56 -3.87 -21.75
CA LEU A 171 5.59 -4.96 -21.84
C LEU A 171 5.21 -5.23 -23.29
N GLU A 172 5.33 -6.49 -23.71
CA GLU A 172 4.90 -6.90 -25.02
C GLU A 172 3.37 -6.88 -25.16
N SER A 173 2.90 -6.73 -26.40
CA SER A 173 1.46 -6.63 -26.69
C SER A 173 0.66 -7.84 -26.16
N ASP A 174 1.26 -9.03 -26.16
CA ASP A 174 0.64 -10.25 -25.65
C ASP A 174 0.66 -10.31 -24.12
N GLU A 175 1.69 -9.79 -23.45
CA GLU A 175 1.71 -9.64 -22.00
C GLU A 175 0.65 -8.66 -21.54
N ILE A 176 0.50 -7.52 -22.22
CA ILE A 176 -0.56 -6.55 -21.96
C ILE A 176 -1.94 -7.22 -22.06
N LYS A 177 -2.18 -8.04 -23.09
CA LYS A 177 -3.43 -8.80 -23.24
C LYS A 177 -3.63 -9.78 -22.09
N ARG A 178 -2.57 -10.51 -21.69
CA ARG A 178 -2.62 -11.48 -20.58
C ARG A 178 -2.96 -10.78 -19.27
N ILE A 179 -2.27 -9.69 -18.93
CA ILE A 179 -2.52 -8.91 -17.71
C ILE A 179 -3.95 -8.33 -17.70
N LYS A 180 -4.42 -7.79 -18.83
CA LYS A 180 -5.81 -7.26 -18.93
C LYS A 180 -6.88 -8.34 -18.64
N ARG A 181 -6.65 -9.59 -19.04
CA ARG A 181 -7.55 -10.73 -18.75
C ARG A 181 -7.55 -11.14 -17.28
N LEU A 182 -6.57 -10.71 -16.47
CA LEU A 182 -6.51 -10.99 -15.04
C LEU A 182 -7.45 -10.13 -14.21
N LYS A 183 -8.06 -9.08 -14.78
CA LYS A 183 -9.10 -8.33 -14.08
C LYS A 183 -10.22 -9.24 -13.56
N ILE A 184 -10.70 -8.93 -12.35
CA ILE A 184 -11.78 -9.66 -11.68
C ILE A 184 -13.09 -8.94 -11.97
N LYS A 185 -14.12 -9.67 -12.39
CA LYS A 185 -15.46 -9.10 -12.54
C LYS A 185 -16.13 -9.05 -11.16
N ILE A 186 -16.67 -7.89 -10.83
CA ILE A 186 -17.48 -7.71 -9.63
C ILE A 186 -18.93 -7.89 -10.05
N SER A 187 -19.64 -8.79 -9.38
CA SER A 187 -21.08 -9.06 -9.56
C SER A 187 -21.93 -8.05 -8.81
#